data_AF-A0A2I0DW76-F1
#
_entry.id   AF-A0A2I0DW76-F1
#
_cell.length_a   1.000
_cell.length_b   1.000
_cell.length_c   1.000
_cell.angle_alpha   90.00
_cell.angle_beta   90.00
_cell.angle_gamma   90.00
#
_symmetry.space_group_name_H-M   'P 1'
#
loop_
_entity.id
_entity.type
_entity.pdbx_description
1 polymer ?
#
loop_
_entity_poly.entity_id
_entity_poly.type
_entity_poly.pdbx_seq_one_letter_code
_entity_poly.pdbx_strand_id
1 'polypeptide(L)'
;MEMIMSVRLAMAIGSAILLFCGCSSTSEPQLSQVSQLQQAQDCDLTWFKKVEMQILTGDDNGHGPDLGSLEWRSVVEFKLGVRGDEWLPEISSDLWCHYIDEHFIKKAGVE
;
A
#
# COMPACT_ATOMS: atom_id res chain seq x y z
N MET A 1 65.32 2.69 46.62
CA MET A 1 66.61 2.54 45.93
C MET A 1 66.34 2.76 44.46
N GLU A 2 66.91 3.85 43.95
CA GLU A 2 66.79 4.43 42.61
C GLU A 2 66.97 3.42 41.46
N MET A 3 66.24 3.63 40.35
CA MET A 3 66.85 3.59 39.01
C MET A 3 66.04 4.39 38.00
N ILE A 4 66.37 5.67 37.92
CA ILE A 4 66.49 6.48 36.70
C ILE A 4 66.64 5.68 35.39
N MET A 5 65.79 5.97 34.40
CA MET A 5 66.23 5.99 33.00
C MET A 5 65.45 7.04 32.19
N SER A 6 66.07 8.21 32.09
CA SER A 6 66.28 8.96 30.85
C SER A 6 65.07 9.42 30.02
N VAL A 7 64.71 10.66 30.32
CA VAL A 7 64.16 11.69 29.43
C VAL A 7 64.62 11.57 27.97
N ARG A 8 63.66 11.40 27.05
CA ARG A 8 63.64 12.10 25.74
C ARG A 8 62.31 12.86 25.69
N LEU A 9 62.34 14.10 26.15
CA LEU A 9 62.40 15.27 25.28
C LEU A 9 61.23 15.30 24.28
N ALA A 10 60.22 16.07 24.69
CA ALA A 10 59.39 16.95 23.89
C ALA A 10 58.77 16.39 22.61
N MET A 11 57.45 16.26 22.62
CA MET A 11 56.65 17.24 21.89
C MET A 11 55.26 17.31 22.52
N ALA A 12 55.02 18.41 23.24
CA ALA A 12 53.67 18.86 23.49
C ALA A 12 53.07 19.37 22.17
N ILE A 13 51.75 19.57 22.20
CA ILE A 13 50.91 20.26 21.21
C ILE A 13 50.18 19.28 20.28
N GLY A 14 48.87 19.20 20.47
CA GLY A 14 47.99 18.51 19.54
C GLY A 14 46.57 18.48 20.07
N SER A 15 45.96 19.66 20.14
CA SER A 15 44.59 19.92 20.58
C SER A 15 43.58 18.85 20.16
N ALA A 16 42.74 18.48 21.12
CA ALA A 16 41.49 17.78 20.90
C ALA A 16 40.64 18.53 19.86
N ILE A 17 40.38 17.90 18.71
CA ILE A 17 39.20 18.17 17.88
C ILE A 17 38.72 16.83 17.32
N LEU A 18 37.84 16.17 18.07
CA LEU A 18 36.98 15.14 17.53
C LEU A 18 35.90 15.83 16.69
N LEU A 19 36.13 15.99 15.40
CA LEU A 19 35.07 16.32 14.43
C LEU A 19 34.23 15.07 14.21
N PHE A 20 33.29 14.81 15.13
CA PHE A 20 32.12 14.02 14.78
C PHE A 20 31.24 14.91 13.90
N CYS A 21 31.25 14.65 12.59
CA CYS A 21 30.17 15.06 11.71
C CYS A 21 28.91 14.28 12.13
N GLY A 22 28.21 14.79 13.14
CA GLY A 22 26.84 14.42 13.42
C GLY A 22 25.96 15.06 12.35
N CYS A 23 25.61 14.31 11.31
CA CYS A 23 24.46 14.64 10.49
C CYS A 23 23.22 14.42 11.37
N SER A 24 22.73 15.49 11.99
CA SER A 24 21.37 15.51 12.54
C SER A 24 20.40 15.44 11.37
N SER A 25 20.03 14.24 10.96
CA SER A 25 18.80 14.05 10.20
C SER A 25 17.66 14.45 11.13
N THR A 26 17.20 15.69 10.99
CA THR A 26 15.91 16.13 11.48
C THR A 26 14.88 15.14 10.97
N SER A 27 14.47 14.21 11.83
CA SER A 27 13.31 13.37 11.59
C SER A 27 12.11 14.30 11.61
N GLU A 28 11.69 14.72 10.42
CA GLU A 28 10.38 15.30 10.18
C GLU A 28 9.31 14.39 10.79
N PRO A 29 8.18 14.93 11.28
CA PRO A 29 7.08 14.10 11.74
C PRO A 29 6.67 13.21 10.58
N GLN A 30 6.95 11.92 10.71
CA GLN A 30 6.62 10.91 9.72
C GLN A 30 5.10 10.85 9.58
N LEU A 31 4.58 11.57 8.57
CA LEU A 31 3.31 11.29 7.90
C LEU A 31 3.45 9.99 7.08
N SER A 32 3.98 8.93 7.71
CA SER A 32 4.29 7.65 7.08
C SER A 32 3.32 6.55 7.49
N GLN A 33 2.43 6.83 8.45
CA GLN A 33 1.47 5.85 8.96
C GLN A 33 0.12 5.83 8.23
N VAL A 34 -0.07 6.69 7.21
CA VAL A 34 -1.27 6.63 6.35
C VAL A 34 -1.05 5.74 5.11
N SER A 35 0.20 5.47 4.73
CA SER A 35 0.53 4.70 3.53
C SER A 35 0.24 3.19 3.65
N GLN A 36 0.11 2.65 4.87
CA GLN A 36 -0.13 1.22 5.08
C GLN A 36 -1.63 0.83 5.09
N LEU A 37 -2.54 1.79 4.93
CA LEU A 37 -3.93 1.54 4.53
C LEU A 37 -4.12 1.67 3.01
N GLN A 38 -3.07 2.05 2.27
CA GLN A 38 -3.14 2.46 0.87
C GLN A 38 -2.59 1.38 -0.09
N GLN A 39 -3.14 0.18 -0.01
CA GLN A 39 -3.52 -0.52 -1.24
C GLN A 39 -5.04 -0.66 -1.24
N ALA A 40 -5.73 0.49 -1.06
CA ALA A 40 -7.13 0.56 -1.48
C ALA A 40 -7.17 0.11 -2.94
N GLN A 41 -7.99 -0.88 -3.23
CA GLN A 41 -8.14 -1.34 -4.61
C GLN A 41 -8.85 -0.23 -5.37
N ASP A 42 -8.11 0.45 -6.24
CA ASP A 42 -8.66 1.51 -7.07
C ASP A 42 -9.68 0.93 -8.06
N CYS A 43 -10.79 1.65 -8.26
CA CYS A 43 -11.79 1.38 -9.26
C CYS A 43 -11.28 1.74 -10.67
N ASP A 44 -10.28 1.03 -11.17
CA ASP A 44 -9.73 1.25 -12.50
C ASP A 44 -10.17 0.20 -13.53
N LEU A 45 -9.92 0.50 -14.81
CA LEU A 45 -10.29 -0.39 -15.91
C LEU A 45 -9.58 -1.76 -15.84
N THR A 46 -8.38 -1.82 -15.28
CA THR A 46 -7.63 -3.07 -15.15
C THR A 46 -8.31 -3.98 -14.14
N TRP A 47 -8.73 -3.40 -13.01
CA TRP A 47 -9.47 -4.12 -11.99
C TRP A 47 -10.87 -4.53 -12.48
N PHE A 48 -11.61 -3.67 -13.17
CA PHE A 48 -12.92 -4.07 -13.74
C PHE A 48 -12.79 -5.28 -14.66
N LYS A 49 -11.76 -5.32 -15.51
CA LYS A 49 -11.48 -6.50 -16.37
C LYS A 49 -11.19 -7.75 -15.55
N LYS A 50 -10.45 -7.63 -14.45
CA LYS A 50 -10.17 -8.74 -13.53
C LYS A 50 -11.45 -9.28 -12.90
N VAL A 51 -12.35 -8.40 -12.47
CA VAL A 51 -13.67 -8.77 -11.97
C VAL A 51 -14.48 -9.48 -13.05
N GLU A 52 -14.57 -8.91 -14.25
CA GLU A 52 -15.32 -9.48 -15.38
C GLU A 52 -14.83 -10.89 -15.74
N MET A 53 -13.52 -11.15 -15.69
CA MET A 53 -12.98 -12.48 -15.95
C MET A 53 -13.40 -13.54 -14.92
N GLN A 54 -13.77 -13.14 -13.70
CA GLN A 54 -14.21 -14.05 -12.64
C GLN A 54 -15.74 -14.08 -12.49
N ILE A 55 -16.40 -12.96 -12.80
CA ILE A 55 -17.84 -12.75 -12.68
C ILE A 55 -18.33 -12.19 -14.01
N LEU A 56 -18.62 -13.09 -14.95
CA LEU A 56 -19.09 -12.71 -16.29
C LEU A 56 -20.43 -11.99 -16.19
N THR A 57 -20.51 -10.75 -16.67
CA THR A 57 -21.73 -9.92 -16.58
C THR A 57 -22.54 -9.89 -17.88
N GLY A 58 -21.95 -10.29 -19.00
CA GLY A 58 -22.65 -10.43 -20.29
C GLY A 58 -23.65 -11.58 -20.34
N ASP A 59 -24.53 -11.53 -21.35
CA ASP A 59 -25.40 -12.61 -21.76
C ASP A 59 -24.75 -13.53 -22.82
N ASP A 60 -25.40 -14.64 -23.15
CA ASP A 60 -24.92 -15.60 -24.16
C ASP A 60 -25.02 -15.07 -25.61
N ASN A 61 -25.54 -13.85 -25.81
CA ASN A 61 -25.70 -13.21 -27.11
C ASN A 61 -24.66 -12.10 -27.36
N GLY A 62 -23.76 -11.85 -26.41
CA GLY A 62 -22.73 -10.82 -26.52
C GLY A 62 -23.21 -9.41 -26.15
N HIS A 63 -24.38 -9.27 -25.52
CA HIS A 63 -24.79 -8.03 -24.89
C HIS A 63 -24.39 -8.04 -23.41
N GLY A 64 -23.99 -6.89 -22.90
CA GLY A 64 -23.65 -6.73 -21.50
C GLY A 64 -23.60 -5.25 -21.13
N PRO A 65 -23.63 -4.95 -19.83
CA PRO A 65 -23.45 -3.58 -19.37
C PRO A 65 -22.04 -3.08 -19.68
N ASP A 66 -21.88 -1.77 -19.82
CA ASP A 66 -20.58 -1.15 -20.04
C ASP A 66 -19.67 -1.38 -18.83
N LEU A 67 -18.46 -1.88 -19.09
CA LEU A 67 -17.53 -2.28 -18.03
C LEU A 67 -17.22 -1.12 -17.08
N GLY A 68 -17.41 -1.34 -15.77
CA GLY A 68 -17.19 -0.34 -14.72
C GLY A 68 -18.34 0.63 -14.47
N SER A 69 -19.37 0.65 -15.32
CA SER A 69 -20.59 1.46 -15.13
C SER A 69 -21.37 1.03 -13.89
N LEU A 70 -22.28 1.89 -13.40
CA LEU A 70 -23.17 1.54 -12.29
C LEU A 70 -24.09 0.36 -12.63
N GLU A 71 -24.50 0.23 -13.90
CA GLU A 71 -25.28 -0.92 -14.37
C GLU A 71 -24.45 -2.21 -14.28
N TRP A 72 -23.18 -2.17 -14.69
CA TRP A 72 -22.26 -3.30 -14.57
C TRP A 72 -22.04 -3.69 -13.09
N ARG A 73 -21.76 -2.71 -12.23
CA ARG A 73 -21.60 -2.96 -10.78
C ARG A 73 -22.86 -3.58 -10.17
N SER A 74 -24.04 -3.13 -10.60
CA SER A 74 -25.31 -3.69 -10.15
C SER A 74 -25.44 -5.16 -10.56
N VAL A 75 -25.07 -5.51 -11.80
CA VAL A 75 -25.06 -6.91 -12.26
C VAL A 75 -24.07 -7.76 -11.47
N VAL A 76 -22.89 -7.22 -11.12
CA VAL A 76 -21.92 -7.88 -10.23
C VAL A 76 -22.57 -8.22 -8.88
N GLU A 77 -23.21 -7.27 -8.20
CA GLU A 77 -23.90 -7.53 -6.93
C GLU A 77 -25.00 -8.59 -7.05
N PHE A 78 -25.75 -8.57 -8.16
CA PHE A 78 -26.78 -9.58 -8.42
C PHE A 78 -26.19 -10.97 -8.58
N LYS A 79 -25.12 -11.12 -9.35
CA LYS A 79 -24.46 -12.41 -9.55
C LYS A 79 -23.78 -12.94 -8.29
N LEU A 80 -23.31 -12.04 -7.43
CA LEU A 80 -22.79 -12.38 -6.11
C LEU A 80 -23.88 -12.65 -5.06
N GLY A 81 -25.14 -12.29 -5.34
CA GLY A 81 -26.27 -12.51 -4.43
C GLY A 81 -26.31 -11.57 -3.22
N VAL A 82 -25.64 -10.42 -3.30
CA VAL A 82 -25.51 -9.44 -2.20
C VAL A 82 -26.37 -8.19 -2.39
N ARG A 83 -27.04 -8.05 -3.54
CA ARG A 83 -27.81 -6.84 -3.87
C ARG A 83 -28.88 -6.57 -2.81
N GLY A 84 -28.83 -5.37 -2.23
CA GLY A 84 -29.76 -4.94 -1.19
C GLY A 84 -29.30 -5.19 0.24
N ASP A 85 -28.11 -5.78 0.43
CA ASP A 85 -27.49 -5.89 1.75
C ASP A 85 -27.13 -4.50 2.31
N GLU A 86 -27.61 -4.19 3.52
CA GLU A 86 -27.41 -2.89 4.17
C GLU A 86 -25.94 -2.58 4.49
N TRP A 87 -25.08 -3.61 4.50
CA TRP A 87 -23.66 -3.51 4.79
C TRP A 87 -22.79 -3.26 3.56
N LEU A 88 -23.39 -3.28 2.36
CA LEU A 88 -22.65 -2.96 1.15
C LEU A 88 -22.25 -1.48 1.14
N PRO A 89 -20.99 -1.17 0.79
CA PRO A 89 -20.62 0.19 0.45
C PRO A 89 -21.48 0.74 -0.69
N GLU A 90 -21.60 2.06 -0.78
CA GLU A 90 -22.32 2.70 -1.88
C GLU A 90 -21.75 2.24 -3.23
N ILE A 91 -22.61 1.73 -4.12
CA ILE A 91 -22.22 1.12 -5.40
C ILE A 91 -21.39 2.04 -6.32
N SER A 92 -21.53 3.36 -6.15
CA SER A 92 -20.79 4.38 -6.91
C SER A 92 -19.39 4.64 -6.36
N SER A 93 -19.10 4.22 -5.12
CA SER A 93 -17.89 4.58 -4.38
C SER A 93 -16.69 3.69 -4.69
N ASP A 94 -15.49 4.17 -4.35
CA ASP A 94 -14.26 3.36 -4.43
C ASP A 94 -14.20 2.27 -3.35
N LEU A 95 -14.89 2.49 -2.23
CA LEU A 95 -15.05 1.49 -1.17
C LEU A 95 -15.74 0.21 -1.68
N TRP A 96 -16.63 0.34 -2.66
CA TRP A 96 -17.27 -0.80 -3.30
C TRP A 96 -16.23 -1.67 -4.02
N CYS A 97 -15.29 -1.08 -4.78
CA CYS A 97 -14.27 -1.87 -5.46
C CYS A 97 -13.35 -2.59 -4.49
N HIS A 98 -12.99 -1.92 -3.39
CA HIS A 98 -12.24 -2.56 -2.31
C HIS A 98 -13.01 -3.73 -1.69
N TYR A 99 -14.27 -3.53 -1.31
CA TYR A 99 -15.11 -4.58 -0.74
C TYR A 99 -15.25 -5.79 -1.68
N ILE A 100 -15.54 -5.56 -2.96
CA ILE A 100 -15.65 -6.64 -3.94
C ILE A 100 -14.32 -7.41 -4.06
N ASP A 101 -13.21 -6.68 -4.13
CA ASP A 101 -11.88 -7.30 -4.29
C ASP A 101 -11.43 -8.10 -3.07
N GLU A 102 -11.74 -7.64 -1.85
CA GLU A 102 -11.40 -8.34 -0.61
C GLU A 102 -12.23 -9.62 -0.42
N HIS A 103 -13.52 -9.56 -0.74
CA HIS A 103 -14.45 -10.63 -0.37
C HIS A 103 -14.69 -11.67 -1.48
N PHE A 104 -14.57 -11.27 -2.76
CA PHE A 104 -15.04 -12.12 -3.86
C PHE A 104 -14.00 -12.38 -4.95
N ILE A 105 -12.96 -11.55 -5.06
CA ILE A 105 -12.00 -11.66 -6.16
C ILE A 105 -10.77 -12.44 -5.71
N LYS A 106 -10.52 -13.57 -6.38
CA LYS A 106 -9.30 -14.35 -6.14
C LYS A 106 -8.08 -13.56 -6.57
N LYS A 107 -7.08 -13.51 -5.69
CA LYS A 107 -5.75 -12.97 -6.00
C LYS A 107 -4.99 -14.01 -6.83
N ALA A 108 -4.22 -13.58 -7.81
CA ALA A 108 -3.40 -14.49 -8.59
C ALA A 108 -2.23 -15.00 -7.73
N GLY A 109 -2.12 -16.32 -7.56
CA GLY A 109 -0.90 -16.97 -7.04
C GLY A 109 -0.71 -17.00 -5.52
N VAL A 110 -1.76 -17.24 -4.74
CA VAL A 110 -1.64 -17.64 -3.32
C VAL A 110 -2.39 -18.96 -3.14
N GLU A 111 -1.68 -20.08 -3.31
CA GLU A 111 -2.08 -21.41 -2.86
C GLU A 111 -1.57 -21.64 -1.43
#